data_AF-A0A7S0P0B6-F1
#
_entry.id   AF-A0A7S0P0B6-F1
#
_cell.length_a   1.000
_cell.length_b   1.000
_cell.length_c   1.000
_cell.angle_alpha   90.00
_cell.angle_beta   90.00
_cell.angle_gamma   90.00
#
_symmetry.space_group_name_H-M   'P 1'
#
loop_
_entity.id
_entity.type
_entity.pdbx_description
1 polymer ?
#
loop_
_entity_poly.entity_id
_entity_poly.type
_entity_poly.pdbx_seq_one_letter_code
_entity_poly.pdbx_strand_id
1 'polypeptide(L)'
;MSYAPVTRFCSLPPSAEGGACCSTAHVHHDRAGIPSVTREGFAPTPADCEGTCLATTGCSAFSHSGARQQCVFCSGCDGVPHSTKRAHTFTSWLRQQPGAAFVQLAAAAELDGHRYWPTANASGSASSRTSCVTPRPCASGARAVALLLRGEIYRWGCDAFGVAKQREVAAAYNSMLLTPLEQAGHCVHVVLALDRGCGRERDADLIAMYGDRVALATRIATKRQPSNTRAALDLVTTDAAVRDRYDFVVFARHDVRLLRPLSRWACNLARAAPSADVLSVGSQCAPREWRAFNCSSDLMYVVPRALLTPFSQQVGRVTSRSKEHCCFHPWCLGQGGHGCLNLLTPAIMRAADADVASFAASGRLDFCWPRMQTKVSEWNLHYQVPQCTDLPGAKPGSVWRCRLPTLSHGREYTPEGDDDLTAHEGRKRRKRKPVG
;
A
#
# COMPACT_ATOMS: atom_id res chain seq x y z
N MET A 1 -6.51 40.43 2.47
CA MET A 1 -6.12 39.15 1.81
C MET A 1 -6.97 38.05 2.40
N SER A 2 -7.94 37.53 1.65
CA SER A 2 -8.87 36.50 2.12
C SER A 2 -8.27 35.13 1.81
N TYR A 3 -7.93 34.35 2.84
CA TYR A 3 -7.50 32.98 2.68
C TYR A 3 -8.69 32.14 2.19
N ALA A 4 -8.53 31.41 1.09
CA ALA A 4 -9.51 30.43 0.64
C ALA A 4 -9.69 29.34 1.73
N PRO A 5 -10.91 28.85 1.98
CA PRO A 5 -11.14 27.82 2.99
C PRO A 5 -10.35 26.55 2.64
N VAL A 6 -9.54 26.08 3.60
CA VAL A 6 -8.81 24.81 3.51
C VAL A 6 -9.82 23.68 3.48
N THR A 7 -10.07 23.12 2.31
CA THR A 7 -10.86 21.90 2.14
C THR A 7 -10.17 20.79 2.94
N ARG A 8 -10.84 20.29 3.98
CA ARG A 8 -10.41 19.08 4.70
C ARG A 8 -10.38 17.94 3.71
N PHE A 9 -9.24 17.27 3.56
CA PHE A 9 -9.04 16.10 2.68
C PHE A 9 -9.71 14.82 3.22
N CYS A 10 -10.88 14.96 3.82
CA CYS A 10 -11.78 13.87 4.18
C CYS A 10 -13.20 14.28 3.81
N SER A 11 -13.40 14.45 2.51
CA SER A 11 -14.72 14.33 1.91
C SER A 11 -14.54 13.67 0.55
N LEU A 12 -13.84 12.53 0.52
CA LEU A 12 -14.48 11.46 -0.24
C LEU A 12 -15.73 11.17 0.60
N PRO A 13 -16.96 11.40 0.09
CA PRO A 13 -18.08 10.69 0.69
C PRO A 13 -17.64 9.23 0.74
N PRO A 14 -17.92 8.48 1.82
CA PRO A 14 -17.81 7.03 1.69
C PRO A 14 -18.52 6.69 0.38
N SER A 15 -17.83 6.05 -0.56
CA SER A 15 -18.49 5.44 -1.70
C SER A 15 -19.73 4.77 -1.14
N ALA A 16 -20.90 5.09 -1.69
CA ALA A 16 -22.23 4.82 -1.14
C ALA A 16 -22.57 3.32 -1.08
N GLU A 17 -21.73 2.54 -0.42
CA GLU A 17 -21.83 1.11 -0.21
C GLU A 17 -21.86 0.88 1.30
N GLY A 18 -22.93 1.39 1.93
CA GLY A 18 -23.23 1.19 3.33
C GLY A 18 -23.71 -0.24 3.58
N GLY A 19 -22.85 -1.06 4.19
CA GLY A 19 -23.18 -2.39 4.69
C GLY A 19 -23.36 -2.41 6.21
N ALA A 20 -24.13 -3.38 6.72
CA ALA A 20 -24.26 -3.63 8.15
C ALA A 20 -22.90 -3.94 8.80
N CYS A 21 -22.58 -3.25 9.90
CA CYS A 21 -21.33 -3.46 10.67
C CYS A 21 -21.32 -4.83 11.36
N CYS A 22 -22.45 -5.27 11.90
CA CYS A 22 -22.54 -6.52 12.64
C CYS A 22 -22.85 -7.68 11.69
N SER A 23 -21.85 -8.53 11.42
CA SER A 23 -22.06 -9.79 10.69
C SER A 23 -22.39 -10.94 11.66
N THR A 24 -23.08 -11.97 11.17
CA THR A 24 -23.43 -13.17 11.95
C THR A 24 -22.20 -13.93 12.48
N ALA A 25 -21.00 -13.67 11.96
CA ALA A 25 -19.76 -14.34 12.36
C ALA A 25 -19.11 -13.75 13.63
N HIS A 26 -19.47 -12.51 14.00
CA HIS A 26 -18.97 -11.81 15.20
C HIS A 26 -20.09 -11.50 16.20
N VAL A 27 -21.12 -12.34 16.14
CA VAL A 27 -22.24 -12.37 17.07
C VAL A 27 -21.70 -12.54 18.48
N HIS A 28 -22.10 -11.63 19.37
CA HIS A 28 -21.76 -11.73 20.77
C HIS A 28 -22.46 -12.94 21.39
N HIS A 29 -21.71 -13.97 21.76
CA HIS A 29 -22.20 -15.09 22.55
C HIS A 29 -21.96 -14.79 24.03
N ASP A 30 -22.74 -13.86 24.61
CA ASP A 30 -22.80 -13.80 26.07
C ASP A 30 -23.86 -14.79 26.59
N ARG A 31 -23.55 -15.43 27.72
CA ARG A 31 -24.48 -16.29 28.48
C ARG A 31 -25.60 -15.49 29.16
N ALA A 32 -25.61 -14.17 29.04
CA ALA A 32 -26.60 -13.27 29.66
C ALA A 32 -27.95 -13.16 28.92
N GLY A 33 -28.17 -13.92 27.84
CA GLY A 33 -29.52 -14.13 27.29
C GLY A 33 -30.04 -13.08 26.30
N ILE A 34 -29.21 -12.15 25.82
CA ILE A 34 -29.62 -11.22 24.75
C ILE A 34 -29.31 -11.86 23.39
N PRO A 35 -30.32 -12.16 22.56
CA PRO A 35 -30.07 -12.71 21.25
C PRO A 35 -29.33 -11.68 20.40
N SER A 36 -28.32 -12.15 19.69
CA SER A 36 -27.44 -11.31 18.87
C SER A 36 -28.14 -10.60 17.72
N VAL A 37 -29.32 -11.10 17.37
CA VAL A 37 -30.31 -10.49 16.50
C VAL A 37 -31.61 -10.50 17.27
N THR A 38 -32.23 -9.34 17.48
CA THR A 38 -33.50 -9.26 18.19
C THR A 38 -34.65 -9.70 17.29
N ARG A 39 -35.84 -9.97 17.85
CA ARG A 39 -37.04 -10.21 17.03
C ARG A 39 -37.47 -8.93 16.29
N GLU A 40 -38.20 -9.06 15.20
CA GLU A 40 -38.83 -7.91 14.52
C GLU A 40 -39.78 -7.18 15.49
N GLY A 41 -39.83 -5.85 15.42
CA GLY A 41 -40.61 -5.00 16.34
C GLY A 41 -39.96 -4.77 17.71
N PHE A 42 -38.73 -5.24 17.95
CA PHE A 42 -38.04 -5.10 19.24
C PHE A 42 -37.63 -3.66 19.56
N ALA A 43 -37.12 -2.92 18.57
CA ALA A 43 -36.52 -1.60 18.74
C ALA A 43 -37.12 -0.61 17.73
N PRO A 44 -38.16 0.14 18.12
CA PRO A 44 -38.76 1.17 17.27
C PRO A 44 -37.73 2.19 16.76
N THR A 45 -36.71 2.49 17.55
CA THR A 45 -35.68 3.48 17.25
C THR A 45 -34.26 2.92 17.44
N PRO A 46 -33.24 3.54 16.82
CA PRO A 46 -31.84 3.20 17.10
C PRO A 46 -31.44 3.37 18.57
N ALA A 47 -32.09 4.29 19.30
CA ALA A 47 -31.81 4.53 20.72
C ALA A 47 -32.14 3.28 21.58
N ASP A 48 -33.13 2.49 21.17
CA ASP A 48 -33.46 1.22 21.85
C ASP A 48 -32.35 0.18 21.67
N CYS A 49 -31.74 0.12 20.48
CA CYS A 49 -30.55 -0.71 20.24
C CYS A 49 -29.34 -0.18 21.00
N GLU A 50 -29.14 1.14 21.06
CA GLU A 50 -28.05 1.75 21.81
C GLU A 50 -28.14 1.40 23.30
N GLY A 51 -29.31 1.60 23.93
CA GLY A 51 -29.54 1.25 25.32
C GLY A 51 -29.29 -0.23 25.61
N THR A 52 -29.75 -1.11 24.71
CA THR A 52 -29.50 -2.56 24.83
C THR A 52 -28.02 -2.90 24.69
N CYS A 53 -27.32 -2.29 23.74
CA CYS A 53 -25.88 -2.50 23.56
C CYS A 53 -25.08 -1.97 24.76
N LEU A 54 -25.46 -0.82 25.34
CA LEU A 54 -24.84 -0.28 26.55
C LEU A 54 -25.03 -1.19 27.77
N ALA A 55 -26.19 -1.84 27.89
CA ALA A 55 -26.48 -2.81 28.94
C ALA A 55 -25.84 -4.19 28.70
N THR A 56 -25.29 -4.44 27.50
CA THR A 56 -24.67 -5.71 27.13
C THR A 56 -23.15 -5.64 27.27
N THR A 57 -22.61 -6.38 28.24
CA THR A 57 -21.17 -6.52 28.41
C THR A 57 -20.52 -7.00 27.11
N GLY A 58 -19.48 -6.30 26.65
CA GLY A 58 -18.74 -6.64 25.43
C GLY A 58 -19.38 -6.18 24.12
N CYS A 59 -20.54 -5.51 24.14
CA CYS A 59 -21.07 -4.84 22.97
C CYS A 59 -20.29 -3.54 22.69
N SER A 60 -19.77 -3.42 21.47
CA SER A 60 -19.06 -2.22 21.01
C SER A 60 -19.66 -1.63 19.75
N ALA A 61 -20.54 -2.37 19.07
CA ALA A 61 -21.27 -1.90 17.91
C ALA A 61 -22.67 -2.52 17.84
N PHE A 62 -23.59 -1.79 17.20
CA PHE A 62 -24.92 -2.30 16.87
C PHE A 62 -25.36 -1.87 15.48
N SER A 63 -26.35 -2.56 14.92
CA SER A 63 -27.01 -2.18 13.68
C SER A 63 -28.53 -2.19 13.88
N HIS A 64 -29.23 -1.17 13.36
CA HIS A 64 -30.69 -1.03 13.45
C HIS A 64 -31.32 -1.04 12.07
N SER A 65 -32.38 -1.83 11.90
CA SER A 65 -33.24 -1.78 10.72
C SER A 65 -34.48 -0.95 11.03
N GLY A 66 -34.66 0.16 10.32
CA GLY A 66 -35.87 0.97 10.43
C GLY A 66 -37.13 0.21 9.98
N ALA A 67 -37.01 -0.61 8.93
CA ALA A 67 -38.15 -1.36 8.38
C ALA A 67 -38.63 -2.49 9.29
N ARG A 68 -37.71 -3.16 10.00
CA ARG A 68 -38.02 -4.30 10.88
C ARG A 68 -38.07 -3.95 12.35
N GLN A 69 -37.66 -2.74 12.71
CA GLN A 69 -37.48 -2.33 14.11
C GLN A 69 -36.67 -3.37 14.88
N GLN A 70 -35.52 -3.75 14.31
CA GLN A 70 -34.70 -4.88 14.74
C GLN A 70 -33.27 -4.42 15.00
N CYS A 71 -32.63 -5.00 16.02
CA CYS A 71 -31.23 -4.76 16.36
C CYS A 71 -30.35 -5.96 16.04
N VAL A 72 -29.11 -5.70 15.68
CA VAL A 72 -28.01 -6.67 15.67
C VAL A 72 -26.90 -6.12 16.56
N PHE A 73 -26.36 -6.93 17.47
CA PHE A 73 -25.31 -6.54 18.41
C PHE A 73 -24.00 -7.28 18.13
N CYS A 74 -22.87 -6.58 18.19
CA CYS A 74 -21.56 -7.17 17.96
C CYS A 74 -20.45 -6.57 18.83
N SER A 75 -19.38 -7.35 19.03
CA SER A 75 -18.18 -6.92 19.76
C SER A 75 -17.24 -6.03 18.95
N GLY A 76 -17.53 -5.78 17.66
CA GLY A 76 -16.80 -4.86 16.79
C GLY A 76 -17.33 -4.84 15.35
N CYS A 77 -16.86 -3.86 14.56
CA CYS A 77 -17.13 -3.79 13.11
C CYS A 77 -15.94 -4.30 12.31
N ASP A 78 -16.03 -5.51 11.77
CA ASP A 78 -15.02 -6.09 10.89
C ASP A 78 -15.30 -5.80 9.42
N GLY A 79 -15.54 -4.53 9.09
CA GLY A 79 -15.30 -3.90 7.77
C GLY A 79 -15.83 -4.54 6.47
N VAL A 80 -16.48 -5.70 6.50
CA VAL A 80 -16.86 -6.46 5.32
C VAL A 80 -18.38 -6.54 5.29
N PRO A 81 -19.04 -5.86 4.34
CA PRO A 81 -20.45 -6.08 4.08
C PRO A 81 -20.65 -7.53 3.67
N HIS A 82 -21.36 -8.31 4.48
CA HIS A 82 -21.96 -9.55 3.99
C HIS A 82 -23.33 -9.21 3.43
N SER A 83 -23.48 -9.27 2.10
CA SER A 83 -24.81 -9.30 1.50
C SER A 83 -25.48 -10.61 1.92
N THR A 84 -26.36 -10.55 2.91
CA THR A 84 -27.36 -11.61 3.05
C THR A 84 -28.30 -11.47 1.86
N LYS A 85 -28.74 -12.59 1.29
CA LYS A 85 -29.55 -12.65 0.05
C LYS A 85 -30.96 -12.03 0.17
N ARG A 86 -31.19 -11.17 1.17
CA ARG A 86 -32.38 -10.36 1.36
C ARG A 86 -31.89 -8.96 1.77
N ALA A 87 -32.03 -8.01 0.86
CA ALA A 87 -31.60 -6.63 1.06
C ALA A 87 -32.43 -6.01 2.19
N HIS A 88 -31.88 -6.05 3.41
CA HIS A 88 -32.41 -5.29 4.52
C HIS A 88 -31.41 -4.18 4.84
N THR A 89 -31.91 -2.96 4.78
CA THR A 89 -31.15 -1.75 5.04
C THR A 89 -30.96 -1.62 6.55
N PHE A 90 -29.72 -1.76 7.01
CA PHE A 90 -29.33 -1.53 8.39
C PHE A 90 -28.44 -0.30 8.46
N THR A 91 -28.74 0.61 9.38
CA THR A 91 -27.79 1.64 9.79
C THR A 91 -26.94 1.09 10.92
N SER A 92 -25.67 1.47 11.01
CA SER A 92 -24.74 0.91 11.99
C SER A 92 -24.12 1.97 12.87
N TRP A 93 -23.78 1.60 14.10
CA TRP A 93 -23.14 2.48 15.07
C TRP A 93 -22.00 1.76 15.77
N LEU A 94 -20.91 2.48 16.03
CA LEU A 94 -19.70 1.96 16.68
C LEU A 94 -19.27 2.89 17.81
N ARG A 95 -18.90 2.29 18.94
CA ARG A 95 -18.25 2.97 20.05
C ARG A 95 -16.74 2.78 19.96
N GLN A 96 -15.98 3.88 20.03
CA GLN A 96 -14.51 3.83 19.88
C GLN A 96 -13.79 3.31 21.15
N GLN A 97 -14.34 3.58 22.33
CA GLN A 97 -13.77 3.19 23.63
C GLN A 97 -14.89 2.92 24.66
N PRO A 98 -14.66 2.07 25.69
CA PRO A 98 -15.63 1.87 26.77
C PRO A 98 -16.07 3.20 27.40
N GLY A 99 -17.39 3.41 27.53
CA GLY A 99 -17.97 4.64 28.07
C GLY A 99 -18.16 5.80 27.09
N ALA A 100 -17.65 5.72 25.86
CA ALA A 100 -17.92 6.73 24.83
C ALA A 100 -19.33 6.60 24.21
N ALA A 101 -19.84 7.68 23.64
CA ALA A 101 -21.06 7.66 22.84
C ALA A 101 -20.87 6.88 21.53
N PHE A 102 -21.96 6.34 20.99
CA PHE A 102 -21.95 5.66 19.71
C PHE A 102 -21.92 6.66 18.55
N VAL A 103 -21.07 6.38 17.55
CA VAL A 103 -20.99 7.19 16.32
C VAL A 103 -21.63 6.41 15.17
N GLN A 104 -22.56 7.04 14.47
CA GLN A 104 -23.20 6.46 13.29
C GLN A 104 -22.17 6.26 12.16
N LEU A 105 -22.10 5.05 11.64
CA LEU A 105 -21.44 4.70 10.39
C LEU A 105 -22.47 4.95 9.27
N ALA A 106 -22.09 5.67 8.21
CA ALA A 106 -22.98 6.27 7.20
C ALA A 106 -24.24 5.45 6.80
N ALA A 107 -25.34 6.14 6.49
CA ALA A 107 -26.66 5.56 6.19
C ALA A 107 -26.64 4.58 4.99
N ALA A 108 -27.47 3.54 5.05
CA ALA A 108 -27.46 2.44 4.08
C ALA A 108 -28.25 2.74 2.80
N ALA A 109 -27.77 2.19 1.67
CA ALA A 109 -28.36 2.31 0.35
C ALA A 109 -28.99 0.98 -0.11
N GLU A 110 -30.08 1.08 -0.88
CA GLU A 110 -30.79 -0.03 -1.50
C GLU A 110 -30.05 -0.46 -2.78
N LEU A 111 -29.79 -1.76 -2.96
CA LEU A 111 -29.15 -2.31 -4.16
C LEU A 111 -30.13 -3.20 -4.90
N ASP A 112 -30.63 -2.71 -6.04
CA ASP A 112 -31.47 -3.48 -6.96
C ASP A 112 -30.64 -4.13 -8.07
N GLY A 113 -31.11 -5.29 -8.55
CA GLY A 113 -30.28 -6.38 -9.06
C GLY A 113 -29.56 -6.18 -10.40
N HIS A 114 -28.53 -7.00 -10.63
CA HIS A 114 -28.18 -7.54 -11.96
C HIS A 114 -27.45 -8.90 -11.88
N ARG A 115 -27.74 -9.73 -12.89
CA ARG A 115 -27.39 -11.15 -13.06
C ARG A 115 -25.95 -11.39 -13.53
N TYR A 116 -25.49 -12.56 -13.12
CA TYR A 116 -24.24 -13.30 -13.38
C TYR A 116 -23.86 -13.54 -14.85
N TRP A 117 -22.55 -13.68 -15.12
CA TRP A 117 -21.86 -14.84 -15.75
C TRP A 117 -20.30 -14.67 -15.75
N PRO A 118 -19.43 -15.70 -15.94
CA PRO A 118 -18.56 -16.24 -14.87
C PRO A 118 -17.03 -16.33 -15.14
N THR A 119 -16.29 -16.79 -14.11
CA THR A 119 -14.92 -17.39 -14.07
C THR A 119 -13.73 -16.47 -14.43
N ALA A 120 -12.62 -16.37 -13.69
CA ALA A 120 -12.17 -16.97 -12.44
C ALA A 120 -11.25 -15.97 -11.67
N ASN A 121 -11.63 -15.72 -10.43
CA ASN A 121 -10.81 -15.28 -9.28
C ASN A 121 -9.95 -14.01 -9.41
N ALA A 122 -10.65 -12.87 -9.46
CA ALA A 122 -10.19 -11.64 -8.85
C ALA A 122 -11.31 -11.02 -8.00
N SER A 123 -10.88 -10.28 -6.97
CA SER A 123 -11.60 -9.27 -6.18
C SER A 123 -12.47 -9.72 -5.00
N GLY A 124 -12.26 -9.01 -3.89
CA GLY A 124 -12.96 -9.10 -2.61
C GLY A 124 -12.45 -7.96 -1.73
N SER A 125 -13.19 -6.86 -1.76
CA SER A 125 -13.06 -5.54 -1.13
C SER A 125 -12.30 -5.46 0.21
N ALA A 126 -11.41 -4.47 0.32
CA ALA A 126 -10.71 -4.10 1.55
C ALA A 126 -11.28 -2.77 2.08
N SER A 127 -11.93 -2.79 3.24
CA SER A 127 -12.25 -1.57 3.98
C SER A 127 -10.96 -0.99 4.56
N SER A 128 -10.41 0.05 3.94
CA SER A 128 -9.30 0.79 4.51
C SER A 128 -9.85 1.85 5.47
N ARG A 129 -9.51 1.76 6.77
CA ARG A 129 -9.61 2.96 7.62
C ARG A 129 -8.49 3.90 7.21
N THR A 130 -8.88 5.03 6.64
CA THR A 130 -7.99 6.11 6.25
C THR A 130 -7.73 6.98 7.48
N SER A 131 -6.48 7.05 7.93
CA SER A 131 -6.08 8.10 8.88
C SER A 131 -5.77 9.34 8.06
N CYS A 132 -6.72 10.27 7.99
CA CYS A 132 -6.49 11.57 7.41
C CYS A 132 -5.70 12.45 8.38
N VAL A 133 -4.68 13.12 7.87
CA VAL A 133 -4.10 14.30 8.50
C VAL A 133 -4.30 15.43 7.51
N THR A 134 -4.64 16.64 7.98
CA THR A 134 -4.66 17.80 7.07
C THR A 134 -3.21 18.16 6.81
N PRO A 135 -2.67 17.91 5.61
CA PRO A 135 -1.29 18.25 5.35
C PRO A 135 -1.12 19.77 5.42
N ARG A 136 0.05 20.20 5.88
CA ARG A 136 0.43 21.61 5.95
C ARG A 136 0.16 22.31 4.61
N PRO A 137 -0.45 23.51 4.59
CA PRO A 137 -0.64 24.25 3.35
C PRO A 137 0.71 24.61 2.73
N CYS A 138 0.78 24.52 1.39
CA CYS A 138 1.96 24.92 0.65
C CYS A 138 2.10 26.44 0.67
N ALA A 139 3.33 26.93 0.82
CA ALA A 139 3.62 28.35 0.65
C ALA A 139 3.31 28.77 -0.80
N SER A 140 2.89 30.02 -0.99
CA SER A 140 2.63 30.56 -2.33
C SER A 140 3.88 30.43 -3.21
N GLY A 141 3.72 29.88 -4.42
CA GLY A 141 4.81 29.64 -5.37
C GLY A 141 5.67 28.40 -5.09
N ALA A 142 5.50 27.73 -3.95
CA ALA A 142 6.15 26.44 -3.69
C ALA A 142 5.51 25.36 -4.56
N ARG A 143 6.35 24.56 -5.23
CA ARG A 143 5.87 23.38 -5.96
C ARG A 143 5.43 22.30 -4.99
N ALA A 144 4.28 21.70 -5.24
CA ALA A 144 3.74 20.62 -4.43
C ALA A 144 4.22 19.25 -4.93
N VAL A 145 4.81 18.46 -4.04
CA VAL A 145 5.35 17.12 -4.33
C VAL A 145 4.67 16.10 -3.42
N ALA A 146 4.13 15.03 -4.00
CA ALA A 146 3.68 13.87 -3.24
C ALA A 146 4.74 12.76 -3.28
N LEU A 147 5.26 12.35 -2.13
CA LEU A 147 5.99 11.09 -1.98
C LEU A 147 4.98 9.97 -1.71
N LEU A 148 4.65 9.19 -2.73
CA LEU A 148 3.83 7.98 -2.61
C LEU A 148 4.73 6.77 -2.36
N LEU A 149 4.70 6.28 -1.13
CA LEU A 149 5.41 5.05 -0.74
C LEU A 149 4.48 3.85 -0.86
N ARG A 150 4.97 2.82 -1.58
CA ARG A 150 4.26 1.56 -1.84
C ARG A 150 5.08 0.35 -1.42
N GLY A 151 4.49 -0.83 -1.55
CA GLY A 151 5.10 -2.12 -1.24
C GLY A 151 4.76 -2.62 0.15
N GLU A 152 5.44 -3.69 0.55
CA GLU A 152 5.30 -4.29 1.87
C GLU A 152 6.06 -3.42 2.88
N ILE A 153 5.34 -2.86 3.86
CA ILE A 153 5.97 -2.28 5.04
C ILE A 153 6.47 -3.41 5.94
N TYR A 154 7.57 -3.19 6.66
CA TYR A 154 8.19 -4.22 7.50
C TYR A 154 8.50 -5.53 6.76
N ARG A 155 8.95 -5.41 5.51
CA ARG A 155 9.31 -6.55 4.65
C ARG A 155 10.27 -7.55 5.31
N TRP A 156 11.09 -7.09 6.24
CA TRP A 156 12.09 -7.89 6.96
C TRP A 156 11.55 -8.56 8.23
N GLY A 157 10.28 -8.38 8.55
CA GLY A 157 9.66 -8.95 9.74
C GLY A 157 9.20 -7.89 10.74
N CYS A 158 8.44 -8.37 11.73
CA CYS A 158 7.86 -7.55 12.80
C CYS A 158 8.68 -7.59 14.09
N ASP A 159 9.82 -8.27 14.08
CA ASP A 159 10.77 -8.28 15.18
C ASP A 159 11.58 -6.97 15.25
N ALA A 160 12.46 -6.88 16.25
CA ALA A 160 13.29 -5.71 16.48
C ALA A 160 14.17 -5.37 15.26
N PHE A 161 14.68 -6.38 14.54
CA PHE A 161 15.52 -6.18 13.36
C PHE A 161 14.71 -5.58 12.22
N GLY A 162 13.56 -6.17 11.87
CA GLY A 162 12.73 -5.69 10.77
C GLY A 162 12.16 -4.29 11.03
N VAL A 163 11.80 -4.00 12.28
CA VAL A 163 11.41 -2.65 12.72
C VAL A 163 12.59 -1.67 12.59
N ALA A 164 13.79 -2.03 13.03
CA ALA A 164 14.98 -1.18 12.89
C ALA A 164 15.29 -0.88 11.42
N LYS A 165 15.21 -1.87 10.52
CA LYS A 165 15.40 -1.66 9.08
C LYS A 165 14.34 -0.75 8.46
N GLN A 166 13.08 -0.90 8.84
CA GLN A 166 12.03 0.00 8.38
C GLN A 166 12.28 1.45 8.84
N ARG A 167 12.77 1.64 10.08
CA ARG A 167 13.18 2.94 10.62
C ARG A 167 14.36 3.54 9.85
N GLU A 168 15.39 2.75 9.54
CA GLU A 168 16.53 3.19 8.72
C GLU A 168 16.06 3.70 7.34
N VAL A 169 15.13 2.98 6.69
CA VAL A 169 14.58 3.39 5.40
C VAL A 169 13.79 4.70 5.52
N ALA A 170 12.91 4.82 6.52
CA ALA A 170 12.13 6.04 6.73
C ALA A 170 13.03 7.25 7.05
N ALA A 171 14.04 7.06 7.89
CA ALA A 171 15.05 8.09 8.19
C ALA A 171 15.85 8.50 6.94
N ALA A 172 16.16 7.54 6.06
CA ALA A 172 16.81 7.83 4.78
C ALA A 172 15.90 8.65 3.86
N TYR A 173 14.60 8.35 3.75
CA TYR A 173 13.67 9.20 2.99
C TYR A 173 13.59 10.61 3.56
N ASN A 174 13.49 10.76 4.88
CA ASN A 174 13.51 12.06 5.54
C ASN A 174 14.77 12.87 5.20
N SER A 175 15.95 12.30 5.48
CA SER A 175 17.22 13.01 5.36
C SER A 175 17.70 13.20 3.91
N MET A 176 17.43 12.23 3.03
CA MET A 176 17.98 12.21 1.67
C MET A 176 17.03 12.74 0.60
N LEU A 177 15.71 12.78 0.86
CA LEU A 177 14.74 13.23 -0.13
C LEU A 177 13.85 14.36 0.39
N LEU A 178 13.12 14.13 1.49
CA LEU A 178 12.09 15.06 1.95
C LEU A 178 12.69 16.39 2.42
N THR A 179 13.65 16.36 3.34
CA THR A 179 14.30 17.58 3.85
C THR A 179 15.02 18.37 2.73
N PRO A 180 15.80 17.74 1.82
CA PRO A 180 16.39 18.47 0.69
C PRO A 180 15.35 19.14 -0.24
N LEU A 181 14.21 18.49 -0.50
CA LEU A 181 13.14 19.09 -1.29
C LEU A 181 12.55 20.33 -0.59
N GLU A 182 12.31 20.23 0.72
CA GLU A 182 11.80 21.35 1.52
C GLU A 182 12.80 22.51 1.58
N GLN A 183 14.09 22.21 1.73
CA GLN A 183 15.17 23.20 1.68
C GLN A 183 15.29 23.89 0.32
N ALA A 184 14.92 23.18 -0.76
CA ALA A 184 14.80 23.77 -2.10
C ALA A 184 13.50 24.58 -2.31
N GLY A 185 12.68 24.77 -1.26
CA GLY A 185 11.45 25.54 -1.30
C GLY A 185 10.23 24.76 -1.82
N HIS A 186 10.32 23.44 -1.95
CA HIS A 186 9.17 22.62 -2.30
C HIS A 186 8.29 22.33 -1.08
N CYS A 187 7.00 22.18 -1.33
CA CYS A 187 6.02 21.68 -0.37
C CYS A 187 5.90 20.16 -0.56
N VAL A 188 6.22 19.38 0.47
CA VAL A 188 6.27 17.93 0.33
C VAL A 188 5.24 17.26 1.23
N HIS A 189 4.41 16.40 0.64
CA HIS A 189 3.49 15.54 1.36
C HIS A 189 3.86 14.08 1.18
N VAL A 190 3.60 13.27 2.20
CA VAL A 190 3.82 11.82 2.18
C VAL A 190 2.47 11.10 2.11
N VAL A 191 2.36 10.19 1.16
CA VAL A 191 1.22 9.28 0.97
C VAL A 191 1.71 7.86 1.22
N LEU A 192 1.17 7.20 2.24
CA LEU A 192 1.62 5.88 2.69
C LEU A 192 0.59 4.81 2.30
N ALA A 193 1.00 3.86 1.45
CA ALA A 193 0.22 2.68 1.12
C ALA A 193 0.72 1.48 1.94
N LEU A 194 0.10 1.27 3.10
CA LEU A 194 0.54 0.33 4.13
C LEU A 194 0.06 -1.09 3.81
N ASP A 195 0.91 -1.90 3.18
CA ASP A 195 0.63 -3.32 2.88
C ASP A 195 1.39 -4.25 3.84
N ARG A 196 0.70 -5.27 4.36
CA ARG A 196 1.26 -6.30 5.27
C ARG A 196 1.96 -5.77 6.52
N GLY A 197 1.40 -4.74 7.15
CA GLY A 197 1.96 -4.14 8.38
C GLY A 197 2.00 -5.04 9.61
N CYS A 198 2.80 -4.63 10.59
CA CYS A 198 3.07 -5.34 11.84
C CYS A 198 2.08 -4.99 12.97
N GLY A 199 0.81 -4.77 12.62
CA GLY A 199 -0.21 -4.28 13.56
C GLY A 199 -0.32 -2.75 13.58
N ARG A 200 -1.38 -2.26 14.24
CA ARG A 200 -1.77 -0.83 14.18
C ARG A 200 -0.76 0.10 14.86
N GLU A 201 -0.16 -0.37 15.95
CA GLU A 201 0.84 0.39 16.69
C GLU A 201 2.07 0.67 15.83
N ARG A 202 2.58 -0.36 15.13
CA ARG A 202 3.72 -0.20 14.22
C ARG A 202 3.41 0.69 13.03
N ASP A 203 2.21 0.59 12.46
CA ASP A 203 1.80 1.53 11.42
C ASP A 203 1.76 2.97 11.94
N ALA A 204 1.29 3.19 13.17
CA ALA A 204 1.30 4.51 13.80
C ALA A 204 2.73 5.01 14.04
N ASP A 205 3.66 4.16 14.49
CA ASP A 205 5.09 4.49 14.58
C ASP A 205 5.64 4.94 13.23
N LEU A 206 5.31 4.22 12.14
CA LEU A 206 5.77 4.56 10.79
C LEU A 206 5.18 5.88 10.30
N ILE A 207 3.90 6.14 10.55
CA ILE A 207 3.25 7.42 10.23
C ILE A 207 3.94 8.55 11.01
N ALA A 208 4.18 8.36 12.32
CA ALA A 208 4.81 9.35 13.18
C ALA A 208 6.23 9.72 12.73
N MET A 209 6.97 8.79 12.13
CA MET A 209 8.31 9.08 11.57
C MET A 209 8.31 10.10 10.43
N TYR A 210 7.21 10.27 9.71
CA TYR A 210 7.06 11.30 8.67
C TYR A 210 6.39 12.58 9.19
N GLY A 211 5.87 12.56 10.41
CA GLY A 211 5.32 13.72 11.11
C GLY A 211 4.14 14.36 10.40
N ASP A 212 4.12 15.69 10.40
CA ASP A 212 3.08 16.53 9.79
C ASP A 212 3.08 16.53 8.25
N ARG A 213 4.08 15.88 7.62
CA ARG A 213 4.15 15.70 6.17
C ARG A 213 3.14 14.67 5.66
N VAL A 214 2.68 13.75 6.50
CA VAL A 214 1.74 12.71 6.05
C VAL A 214 0.42 13.35 5.65
N ALA A 215 0.07 13.31 4.37
CA ALA A 215 -1.23 13.76 3.88
C ALA A 215 -2.27 12.64 3.94
N LEU A 216 -1.82 11.40 3.75
CA LEU A 216 -2.69 10.24 3.64
C LEU A 216 -1.93 8.98 4.04
N ALA A 217 -2.51 8.18 4.92
CA ALA A 217 -2.03 6.84 5.22
C ALA A 217 -3.19 5.84 5.12
N THR A 218 -3.03 4.85 4.26
CA THR A 218 -4.08 3.88 3.92
C THR A 218 -3.53 2.47 3.96
N ARG A 219 -4.15 1.59 4.74
CA ARG A 219 -3.88 0.15 4.65
C ARG A 219 -4.45 -0.38 3.35
N ILE A 220 -3.58 -0.95 2.52
CA ILE A 220 -3.97 -1.67 1.30
C ILE A 220 -3.66 -3.15 1.53
N ALA A 221 -4.63 -4.03 1.32
CA ALA A 221 -4.44 -5.47 1.52
C ALA A 221 -4.24 -6.13 0.17
N THR A 222 -2.99 -6.40 -0.22
CA THR A 222 -2.73 -6.97 -1.55
C THR A 222 -1.88 -8.24 -1.52
N LYS A 223 -2.20 -9.17 -2.42
CA LYS A 223 -1.50 -10.46 -2.50
C LYS A 223 -0.23 -10.40 -3.36
N ARG A 224 -0.13 -9.42 -4.24
CA ARG A 224 0.92 -9.35 -5.27
C ARG A 224 1.32 -7.91 -5.54
N GLN A 225 2.58 -7.73 -5.91
CA GLN A 225 3.17 -6.44 -6.26
C GLN A 225 2.35 -5.65 -7.32
N PRO A 226 1.88 -6.24 -8.44
CA PRO A 226 0.93 -5.60 -9.35
C PRO A 226 -0.24 -4.86 -8.68
N SER A 227 -0.96 -5.58 -7.81
CA SER A 227 -2.13 -5.05 -7.12
C SER A 227 -1.73 -3.99 -6.08
N ASN A 228 -0.60 -4.18 -5.39
CA ASN A 228 -0.05 -3.19 -4.47
C ASN A 228 0.24 -1.86 -5.19
N THR A 229 0.96 -1.94 -6.32
CA THR A 229 1.33 -0.77 -7.12
C THR A 229 0.10 -0.02 -7.61
N ARG A 230 -0.90 -0.73 -8.16
CA ARG A 230 -2.15 -0.11 -8.61
C ARG A 230 -2.89 0.58 -7.46
N ALA A 231 -3.12 -0.14 -6.36
CA ALA A 231 -3.84 0.38 -5.21
C ALA A 231 -3.15 1.60 -4.60
N ALA A 232 -1.82 1.60 -4.53
CA ALA A 232 -1.06 2.76 -4.07
C ALA A 232 -1.23 3.96 -5.02
N LEU A 233 -1.15 3.74 -6.34
CA LEU A 233 -1.30 4.81 -7.33
C LEU A 233 -2.72 5.38 -7.36
N ASP A 234 -3.74 4.58 -7.08
CA ASP A 234 -5.13 5.01 -6.98
C ASP A 234 -5.35 6.06 -5.89
N LEU A 235 -4.54 6.04 -4.81
CA LEU A 235 -4.60 7.02 -3.72
C LEU A 235 -4.33 8.45 -4.16
N VAL A 236 -3.64 8.65 -5.30
CA VAL A 236 -3.29 9.98 -5.82
C VAL A 236 -3.83 10.25 -7.22
N THR A 237 -4.45 9.27 -7.87
CA THR A 237 -4.90 9.41 -9.27
C THR A 237 -6.41 9.27 -9.49
N THR A 238 -7.15 8.68 -8.54
CA THR A 238 -8.61 8.48 -8.70
C THR A 238 -9.39 9.78 -8.50
N ASP A 239 -8.98 10.60 -7.53
CA ASP A 239 -9.59 11.90 -7.25
C ASP A 239 -8.82 13.00 -8.00
N ALA A 240 -9.52 13.71 -8.90
CA ALA A 240 -8.95 14.82 -9.66
C ALA A 240 -8.43 15.94 -8.75
N ALA A 241 -9.11 16.25 -7.63
CA ALA A 241 -8.66 17.28 -6.71
C ALA A 241 -7.36 16.90 -6.01
N VAL A 242 -7.18 15.61 -5.67
CA VAL A 242 -5.90 15.10 -5.12
C VAL A 242 -4.82 15.11 -6.20
N ARG A 243 -5.14 14.62 -7.39
CA ARG A 243 -4.21 14.54 -8.53
C ARG A 243 -3.69 15.92 -8.92
N ASP A 244 -4.60 16.88 -9.06
CA ASP A 244 -4.30 18.22 -9.58
C ASP A 244 -3.66 19.12 -8.51
N ARG A 245 -3.56 18.65 -7.26
CA ARG A 245 -2.83 19.32 -6.17
C ARG A 245 -1.31 19.25 -6.32
N TYR A 246 -0.79 18.18 -6.91
CA TYR A 246 0.65 17.89 -6.92
C TYR A 246 1.26 18.19 -8.27
N ASP A 247 2.34 18.96 -8.31
CA ASP A 247 3.11 19.20 -9.53
C ASP A 247 3.93 17.96 -9.90
N PHE A 248 4.38 17.20 -8.89
CA PHE A 248 5.11 15.95 -9.05
C PHE A 248 4.61 14.88 -8.08
N VAL A 249 4.60 13.63 -8.54
CA VAL A 249 4.44 12.44 -7.71
C VAL A 249 5.73 11.64 -7.77
N VAL A 250 6.42 11.53 -6.63
CA VAL A 250 7.51 10.58 -6.42
C VAL A 250 6.91 9.26 -5.97
N PHE A 251 6.91 8.28 -6.87
CA PHE A 251 6.40 6.93 -6.62
C PHE A 251 7.56 6.02 -6.26
N ALA A 252 7.67 5.60 -5.00
CA ALA A 252 8.81 4.84 -4.49
C ALA A 252 8.38 3.69 -3.57
N ARG A 253 9.36 2.90 -3.09
CA ARG A 253 9.10 1.71 -2.27
C ARG A 253 9.49 1.90 -0.80
N HIS A 254 8.71 1.32 0.10
CA HIS A 254 8.98 1.27 1.55
C HIS A 254 10.24 0.52 1.95
N ASP A 255 10.78 -0.31 1.05
CA ASP A 255 11.90 -1.20 1.31
C ASP A 255 13.20 -0.81 0.57
N VAL A 256 13.27 0.41 0.05
CA VAL A 256 14.45 0.97 -0.62
C VAL A 256 15.07 2.03 0.27
N ARG A 257 16.29 1.79 0.76
CA ARG A 257 17.03 2.76 1.57
C ARG A 257 17.87 3.66 0.66
N LEU A 258 17.59 4.96 0.68
CA LEU A 258 18.39 5.97 -0.01
C LEU A 258 19.76 6.13 0.70
N LEU A 259 20.84 6.19 -0.07
CA LEU A 259 22.21 6.32 0.46
C LEU A 259 22.83 7.69 0.20
N ARG A 260 22.24 8.51 -0.67
CA ARG A 260 22.73 9.85 -1.01
C ARG A 260 21.59 10.85 -1.12
N PRO A 261 21.81 12.13 -0.76
CA PRO A 261 20.78 13.15 -0.84
C PRO A 261 20.42 13.50 -2.29
N LEU A 262 19.19 13.98 -2.50
CA LEU A 262 18.64 14.40 -3.79
C LEU A 262 19.53 15.42 -4.51
N SER A 263 20.25 16.28 -3.78
CA SER A 263 21.19 17.25 -4.37
C SER A 263 22.35 16.61 -5.14
N ARG A 264 22.57 15.30 -4.99
CA ARG A 264 23.58 14.51 -5.73
C ARG A 264 22.98 13.66 -6.84
N TRP A 265 21.68 13.78 -7.07
CA TRP A 265 20.93 12.99 -8.05
C TRP A 265 20.87 13.76 -9.38
N ALA A 266 20.89 13.04 -10.51
CA ALA A 266 20.73 13.63 -11.84
C ALA A 266 19.24 13.79 -12.24
N CYS A 267 18.34 13.63 -11.27
CA CYS A 267 16.89 13.60 -11.43
C CYS A 267 16.35 14.98 -11.81
N ASN A 268 15.30 15.02 -12.64
CA ASN A 268 14.62 16.27 -13.01
C ASN A 268 14.20 17.08 -11.78
N LEU A 269 13.75 16.39 -10.73
CA LEU A 269 13.30 17.00 -9.46
C LEU A 269 14.43 17.71 -8.68
N ALA A 270 15.69 17.36 -8.92
CA ALA A 270 16.84 17.98 -8.25
C ALA A 270 17.31 19.27 -8.93
N ARG A 271 16.76 19.61 -10.11
CA ARG A 271 17.12 20.81 -10.87
C ARG A 271 16.49 22.04 -10.23
N ALA A 272 17.10 23.21 -10.41
CA ALA A 272 16.52 24.48 -9.95
C ALA A 272 15.14 24.77 -10.59
N ALA A 273 14.95 24.33 -11.84
CA ALA A 273 13.68 24.41 -12.56
C ALA A 273 13.32 23.02 -13.16
N PRO A 274 12.68 22.13 -12.39
CA PRO A 274 12.24 20.83 -12.91
C PRO A 274 11.24 21.02 -14.06
N SER A 275 11.40 20.25 -15.13
CA SER A 275 10.48 20.27 -16.28
C SER A 275 9.19 19.51 -15.98
N ALA A 276 8.05 20.02 -16.46
CA ALA A 276 6.76 19.37 -16.31
C ALA A 276 6.54 18.20 -17.30
N ASP A 277 7.43 18.01 -18.26
CA ASP A 277 7.28 17.03 -19.35
C ASP A 277 8.32 15.91 -19.32
N VAL A 278 9.12 15.86 -18.25
CA VAL A 278 10.22 14.90 -18.11
C VAL A 278 9.90 13.89 -17.00
N LEU A 279 9.68 12.64 -17.40
CA LEU A 279 9.60 11.51 -16.47
C LEU A 279 11.01 11.22 -15.96
N SER A 280 11.21 11.15 -14.65
CA SER A 280 12.49 10.63 -14.13
C SER A 280 12.34 9.23 -13.55
N VAL A 281 13.34 8.40 -13.74
CA VAL A 281 13.33 7.01 -13.29
C VAL A 281 14.56 6.73 -12.44
N GLY A 282 14.32 6.07 -11.32
CA GLY A 282 15.31 5.30 -10.61
C GLY A 282 15.31 3.85 -11.08
N SER A 283 16.32 3.44 -11.87
CA SER A 283 16.49 2.04 -12.34
C SER A 283 17.89 1.47 -12.12
N GLN A 284 18.03 0.18 -11.79
CA GLN A 284 19.34 -0.49 -11.65
C GLN A 284 20.16 -0.55 -12.93
N CYS A 285 19.61 -0.22 -14.08
CA CYS A 285 20.19 -0.67 -15.34
C CYS A 285 20.52 0.48 -16.26
N ALA A 286 21.54 0.25 -17.08
CA ALA A 286 21.86 1.14 -18.17
C ALA A 286 20.68 1.22 -19.15
N PRO A 287 20.44 2.37 -19.81
CA PRO A 287 19.32 2.55 -20.75
C PRO A 287 19.24 1.46 -21.84
N ARG A 288 20.39 0.98 -22.32
CA ARG A 288 20.48 -0.08 -23.35
C ARG A 288 19.96 -1.44 -22.89
N GLU A 289 19.94 -1.72 -21.58
CA GLU A 289 19.56 -3.02 -21.02
C GLU A 289 18.06 -3.14 -20.75
N TRP A 290 17.32 -2.04 -20.86
CA TRP A 290 15.88 -2.03 -20.61
C TRP A 290 15.08 -2.79 -21.67
N ARG A 291 15.68 -3.02 -22.84
CA ARG A 291 15.13 -3.90 -23.89
C ARG A 291 15.18 -5.37 -23.49
N ALA A 292 16.02 -5.75 -22.53
CA ALA A 292 16.36 -7.16 -22.26
C ALA A 292 15.60 -7.82 -21.09
N PHE A 293 14.50 -7.23 -20.57
CA PHE A 293 13.69 -7.74 -19.44
C PHE A 293 14.41 -8.03 -18.11
N ASN A 294 15.74 -7.95 -18.08
CA ASN A 294 16.55 -8.18 -16.90
C ASN A 294 16.67 -6.95 -16.01
N CYS A 295 15.91 -5.90 -16.31
CA CYS A 295 16.04 -4.63 -15.64
C CYS A 295 14.88 -4.32 -14.70
N SER A 296 15.13 -4.21 -13.40
CA SER A 296 14.12 -3.67 -12.50
C SER A 296 14.11 -2.14 -12.53
N SER A 297 13.07 -1.58 -13.14
CA SER A 297 12.77 -0.14 -13.09
C SER A 297 11.79 0.24 -11.98
N ASP A 298 11.49 -0.69 -11.07
CA ASP A 298 10.38 -0.60 -10.14
C ASP A 298 10.68 0.21 -8.86
N LEU A 299 11.88 0.79 -8.74
CA LEU A 299 12.37 1.35 -7.49
C LEU A 299 11.79 2.73 -7.19
N MET A 300 11.87 3.62 -8.18
CA MET A 300 11.40 4.99 -8.05
C MET A 300 11.03 5.57 -9.41
N TYR A 301 9.93 6.32 -9.45
CA TYR A 301 9.58 7.20 -10.56
C TYR A 301 9.31 8.59 -10.01
N VAL A 302 9.75 9.63 -10.72
CA VAL A 302 9.26 11.00 -10.51
C VAL A 302 8.40 11.36 -11.70
N VAL A 303 7.10 11.45 -11.46
CA VAL A 303 6.09 11.64 -12.48
C VAL A 303 5.52 13.06 -12.36
N PRO A 304 5.79 13.95 -13.32
CA PRO A 304 5.13 15.25 -13.38
C PRO A 304 3.62 15.11 -13.55
N ARG A 305 2.83 16.09 -13.07
CA ARG A 305 1.37 16.12 -13.20
C ARG A 305 0.89 15.85 -14.62
N ALA A 306 1.51 16.50 -15.61
CA ALA A 306 1.15 16.36 -17.03
C ALA A 306 1.30 14.92 -17.56
N LEU A 307 2.14 14.11 -16.92
CA LEU A 307 2.40 12.72 -17.27
C LEU A 307 1.70 11.71 -16.34
N LEU A 308 1.05 12.16 -15.27
CA LEU A 308 0.51 11.28 -14.25
C LEU A 308 -0.66 10.42 -14.75
N THR A 309 -1.56 11.00 -15.55
CA THR A 309 -2.67 10.26 -16.18
C THR A 309 -2.16 9.17 -17.15
N PRO A 310 -1.33 9.48 -18.18
CA PRO A 310 -0.83 8.44 -19.07
C PRO A 310 0.04 7.41 -18.33
N PHE A 311 0.85 7.83 -17.34
CA PHE A 311 1.59 6.90 -16.49
C PHE A 311 0.65 5.92 -15.76
N SER A 312 -0.38 6.45 -15.10
CA SER A 312 -1.36 5.65 -14.37
C SER A 312 -2.12 4.69 -15.27
N GLN A 313 -2.48 5.11 -16.48
CA GLN A 313 -3.16 4.24 -17.44
C GLN A 313 -2.30 3.04 -17.87
N GLN A 314 -0.97 3.12 -17.85
CA GLN A 314 -0.10 1.99 -18.20
C GLN A 314 0.19 1.06 -17.03
N VAL A 315 0.16 1.56 -15.80
CA VAL A 315 0.33 0.72 -14.60
C VAL A 315 -0.86 -0.24 -14.47
N GLY A 316 -0.58 -1.54 -14.58
CA GLY A 316 -1.57 -2.60 -14.64
C GLY A 316 -2.00 -2.97 -16.07
N ARG A 317 -1.34 -2.48 -17.13
CA ARG A 317 -1.62 -2.89 -18.52
C ARG A 317 -0.70 -3.99 -19.02
N VAL A 318 -1.22 -4.72 -20.02
CA VAL A 318 -0.49 -5.65 -20.89
C VAL A 318 -0.80 -5.24 -22.32
N THR A 319 0.22 -5.03 -23.15
CA THR A 319 0.02 -4.53 -24.53
C THR A 319 0.10 -5.60 -25.61
N SER A 320 0.50 -6.84 -25.32
CA SER A 320 0.46 -7.93 -26.30
C SER A 320 0.42 -9.33 -25.68
N ARG A 321 0.26 -10.35 -26.54
CA ARG A 321 0.20 -11.79 -26.18
C ARG A 321 1.48 -12.31 -25.51
N SER A 322 2.59 -11.57 -25.51
CA SER A 322 3.80 -11.96 -24.78
C SER A 322 3.77 -11.36 -23.38
N LYS A 323 4.07 -12.19 -22.37
CA LYS A 323 4.15 -11.81 -20.94
C LYS A 323 5.30 -10.84 -20.62
N GLU A 324 5.99 -10.42 -21.67
CA GLU A 324 7.16 -9.56 -21.71
C GLU A 324 6.72 -8.09 -21.67
N HIS A 325 5.67 -7.69 -22.39
CA HIS A 325 5.23 -6.29 -22.45
C HIS A 325 4.12 -5.98 -21.44
N CYS A 326 4.48 -5.92 -20.17
CA CYS A 326 3.56 -5.59 -19.09
C CYS A 326 4.19 -4.64 -18.06
N CYS A 327 3.34 -3.84 -17.41
CA CYS A 327 3.76 -2.96 -16.33
C CYS A 327 2.90 -3.24 -15.11
N PHE A 328 3.48 -3.81 -14.05
CA PHE A 328 2.76 -4.17 -12.82
C PHE A 328 1.44 -4.90 -13.08
N HIS A 329 1.45 -5.86 -14.01
CA HIS A 329 0.29 -6.71 -14.29
C HIS A 329 0.42 -8.09 -13.61
N PRO A 330 -0.67 -8.71 -13.11
CA PRO A 330 -0.62 -10.05 -12.51
C PRO A 330 -0.07 -11.17 -13.40
N TRP A 331 -0.08 -10.98 -14.73
CA TRP A 331 0.47 -11.94 -15.71
C TRP A 331 1.91 -11.66 -16.14
N CYS A 332 2.54 -10.60 -15.63
CA CYS A 332 3.98 -10.42 -15.78
C CYS A 332 4.70 -11.64 -15.20
N LEU A 333 5.68 -12.20 -15.92
CA LEU A 333 6.45 -13.38 -15.51
C LEU A 333 7.34 -13.09 -14.29
N GLY A 334 6.76 -12.96 -13.09
CA GLY A 334 7.48 -12.75 -11.84
C GLY A 334 8.22 -11.41 -11.73
N GLN A 335 8.06 -10.52 -12.71
CA GLN A 335 8.86 -9.31 -12.91
C GLN A 335 7.98 -8.05 -12.88
N GLY A 336 7.40 -7.76 -11.71
CA GLY A 336 6.34 -6.75 -11.56
C GLY A 336 6.64 -5.36 -12.14
N GLY A 337 7.89 -4.95 -12.33
CA GLY A 337 8.22 -3.65 -12.95
C GLY A 337 9.27 -3.68 -14.05
N HIS A 338 9.65 -4.85 -14.57
CA HIS A 338 10.81 -4.92 -15.48
C HIS A 338 10.51 -4.42 -16.90
N GLY A 339 9.26 -4.58 -17.35
CA GLY A 339 8.80 -4.12 -18.66
C GLY A 339 8.14 -2.74 -18.66
N CYS A 340 8.04 -2.08 -17.50
CA CYS A 340 7.19 -0.90 -17.35
C CYS A 340 7.56 0.22 -18.33
N LEU A 341 8.85 0.48 -18.53
CA LEU A 341 9.27 1.59 -19.38
C LEU A 341 9.05 1.36 -20.86
N ASN A 342 8.99 0.10 -21.30
CA ASN A 342 8.59 -0.22 -22.67
C ASN A 342 7.10 0.11 -22.91
N LEU A 343 6.26 0.11 -21.87
CA LEU A 343 4.85 0.54 -21.97
C LEU A 343 4.68 2.04 -21.75
N LEU A 344 5.41 2.61 -20.80
CA LEU A 344 5.31 4.01 -20.44
C LEU A 344 5.81 4.92 -21.57
N THR A 345 6.90 4.53 -22.23
CA THR A 345 7.50 5.31 -23.32
C THR A 345 6.50 5.68 -24.42
N PRO A 346 5.87 4.72 -25.14
CA PRO A 346 4.94 5.07 -26.20
C PRO A 346 3.69 5.81 -25.68
N ALA A 347 3.22 5.49 -24.48
CA ALA A 347 2.06 6.14 -23.88
C ALA A 347 2.32 7.61 -23.52
N ILE A 348 3.56 7.96 -23.15
CA ILE A 348 3.95 9.32 -22.78
C ILE A 348 4.37 10.12 -24.02
N MET A 349 4.95 9.48 -25.04
CA MET A 349 5.54 10.19 -26.16
C MET A 349 4.53 10.79 -27.15
N ARG A 350 3.28 10.30 -27.26
CA ARG A 350 2.25 10.74 -28.23
C ARG A 350 2.68 10.74 -29.73
N ALA A 351 3.94 10.43 -30.06
CA ALA A 351 4.54 10.51 -31.40
C ALA A 351 5.21 9.18 -31.81
N ALA A 352 5.57 9.07 -33.09
CA ALA A 352 6.07 7.86 -33.78
C ALA A 352 7.40 7.27 -33.26
N ASP A 353 8.01 7.88 -32.25
CA ASP A 353 9.20 7.39 -31.57
C ASP A 353 8.81 6.34 -30.50
N ALA A 354 8.56 5.11 -30.95
CA ALA A 354 7.97 4.08 -30.10
C ALA A 354 8.94 3.41 -29.09
N ASP A 355 10.22 3.83 -29.03
CA ASP A 355 11.23 3.12 -28.24
C ASP A 355 11.94 3.99 -27.17
N VAL A 356 12.38 3.33 -26.10
CA VAL A 356 13.02 3.92 -24.91
C VAL A 356 14.26 4.75 -25.25
N ALA A 357 15.04 4.35 -26.26
CA ALA A 357 16.25 5.07 -26.66
C ALA A 357 15.90 6.41 -27.31
N SER A 358 14.90 6.42 -28.19
CA SER A 358 14.35 7.68 -28.74
C SER A 358 13.74 8.56 -27.65
N PHE A 359 13.06 7.95 -26.67
CA PHE A 359 12.52 8.71 -25.53
C PHE A 359 13.61 9.36 -24.67
N ALA A 360 14.67 8.63 -24.36
CA ALA A 360 15.83 9.17 -23.68
C ALA A 360 16.52 10.27 -24.51
N ALA A 361 16.66 10.06 -25.82
CA ALA A 361 17.25 11.05 -26.73
C ALA A 361 16.41 12.34 -26.85
N SER A 362 15.08 12.24 -26.70
CA SER A 362 14.18 13.40 -26.71
C SER A 362 14.33 14.31 -25.48
N GLY A 363 15.08 13.90 -24.46
CA GLY A 363 15.22 14.64 -23.20
C GLY A 363 13.98 14.57 -22.30
N ARG A 364 12.94 13.81 -22.68
CA ARG A 364 11.69 13.62 -21.91
C ARG A 364 11.76 12.48 -20.89
N LEU A 365 12.90 11.78 -20.82
CA LEU A 365 13.22 10.77 -19.83
C LEU A 365 14.55 11.10 -19.16
N ASP A 366 14.52 11.29 -17.85
CA ASP A 366 15.69 11.50 -17.01
C ASP A 366 15.96 10.29 -16.09
N PHE A 367 17.21 10.17 -15.64
CA PHE A 367 17.64 9.14 -14.71
C PHE A 367 18.01 9.79 -13.39
N CYS A 368 17.42 9.34 -12.29
CA CYS A 368 17.63 10.00 -11.00
C CYS A 368 19.02 9.73 -10.43
N TRP A 369 19.69 8.66 -10.83
CA TRP A 369 21.08 8.40 -10.45
C TRP A 369 21.96 8.23 -11.69
N PRO A 370 23.28 8.41 -11.56
CA PRO A 370 24.23 8.23 -12.65
C PRO A 370 24.04 6.89 -13.33
N ARG A 371 24.37 6.84 -14.64
CA ARG A 371 24.34 5.60 -15.41
C ARG A 371 25.24 4.57 -14.71
N MET A 372 24.65 3.44 -14.31
CA MET A 372 25.41 2.29 -13.82
C MET A 372 26.33 1.84 -14.96
N GLN A 373 27.64 1.84 -14.72
CA GLN A 373 28.65 1.44 -15.73
C GLN A 373 28.85 -0.09 -15.77
N THR A 374 28.44 -0.78 -14.71
CA THR A 374 28.60 -2.23 -14.49
C THR A 374 27.26 -2.89 -14.18
N LYS A 375 27.24 -4.24 -14.22
CA LYS A 375 26.03 -5.09 -14.22
C LYS A 375 25.08 -4.81 -13.05
N VAL A 376 23.80 -5.06 -13.32
CA VAL A 376 22.60 -5.03 -12.44
C VAL A 376 22.77 -5.76 -11.08
N SER A 377 23.77 -6.64 -10.93
CA SER A 377 24.07 -7.33 -9.67
C SER A 377 24.92 -6.52 -8.70
N GLU A 378 25.53 -5.42 -9.13
CA GLU A 378 26.34 -4.56 -8.27
C GLU A 378 25.46 -3.54 -7.52
N TRP A 379 25.83 -3.26 -6.28
CA TRP A 379 25.14 -2.31 -5.42
C TRP A 379 25.11 -0.93 -6.09
N ASN A 380 23.93 -0.35 -6.24
CA ASN A 380 23.83 1.03 -6.67
C ASN A 380 24.29 1.94 -5.51
N LEU A 381 25.34 2.72 -5.69
CA LEU A 381 25.90 3.57 -4.62
C LEU A 381 24.93 4.68 -4.13
N HIS A 382 23.76 4.83 -4.74
CA HIS A 382 22.73 5.80 -4.36
C HIS A 382 21.60 5.20 -3.52
N TYR A 383 21.44 3.87 -3.50
CA TYR A 383 20.47 3.19 -2.63
C TYR A 383 20.82 1.72 -2.44
N GLN A 384 20.31 1.13 -1.38
CA GLN A 384 20.38 -0.31 -1.17
C GLN A 384 18.98 -0.90 -1.04
N VAL A 385 18.81 -2.10 -1.58
CA VAL A 385 17.72 -3.00 -1.19
C VAL A 385 18.33 -3.93 -0.15
N PRO A 386 18.00 -3.80 1.14
CA PRO A 386 18.53 -4.68 2.18
C PRO A 386 18.30 -6.15 1.82
N GLN A 387 19.36 -6.94 1.88
CA GLN A 387 19.37 -8.34 1.45
C GLN A 387 19.15 -9.28 2.62
N CYS A 388 18.74 -10.51 2.32
CA CYS A 388 18.61 -11.58 3.32
C CYS A 388 19.92 -11.87 4.05
N THR A 389 21.08 -11.62 3.43
CA THR A 389 22.40 -11.75 4.06
C THR A 389 22.63 -10.76 5.20
N ASP A 390 21.80 -9.72 5.30
CA ASP A 390 21.89 -8.72 6.37
C ASP A 390 21.23 -9.22 7.68
N LEU A 391 20.59 -10.39 7.66
CA LEU A 391 19.98 -11.00 8.83
C LEU A 391 21.04 -11.69 9.72
N PRO A 392 20.97 -11.55 11.05
CA PRO A 392 21.78 -12.33 11.97
C PRO A 392 21.62 -13.84 11.68
N GLY A 393 22.74 -14.54 11.45
CA GLY A 393 22.75 -15.99 11.18
C GLY A 393 22.50 -16.41 9.72
N ALA A 394 22.33 -15.48 8.78
CA ALA A 394 22.14 -15.84 7.36
C ALA A 394 23.45 -16.22 6.66
N LYS A 395 23.42 -17.29 5.85
CA LYS A 395 24.57 -17.71 5.04
C LYS A 395 24.81 -16.73 3.88
N PRO A 396 26.05 -16.26 3.66
CA PRO A 396 26.41 -15.44 2.50
C PRO A 396 26.00 -16.11 1.18
N GLY A 397 25.33 -15.37 0.28
CA GLY A 397 24.96 -15.83 -1.06
C GLY A 397 23.51 -16.34 -1.25
N SER A 398 22.66 -16.30 -0.21
CA SER A 398 21.25 -16.68 -0.33
C SER A 398 20.37 -15.51 -0.83
N VAL A 399 20.19 -15.42 -2.15
CA VAL A 399 19.35 -14.38 -2.81
C VAL A 399 17.87 -14.78 -2.88
N TRP A 400 17.52 -16.03 -2.58
CA TRP A 400 16.14 -16.52 -2.69
C TRP A 400 15.39 -16.36 -1.38
N ARG A 401 14.31 -15.54 -1.46
CA ARG A 401 13.24 -15.32 -0.47
C ARG A 401 13.55 -15.92 0.89
N CYS A 402 13.89 -15.07 1.85
CA CYS A 402 13.65 -15.33 3.25
C CYS A 402 12.17 -15.76 3.41
N ARG A 403 11.89 -17.06 3.30
CA ARG A 403 10.77 -17.65 4.02
C ARG A 403 11.22 -17.52 5.46
N LEU A 404 10.85 -16.41 6.09
CA LEU A 404 10.69 -16.43 7.54
C LEU A 404 9.86 -17.70 7.82
N PRO A 405 10.33 -18.59 8.71
CA PRO A 405 9.49 -19.69 9.16
C PRO A 405 8.15 -19.07 9.52
N THR A 406 7.07 -19.62 8.98
CA THR A 406 5.69 -19.24 9.28
C THR A 406 5.61 -18.78 10.72
N LEU A 407 5.32 -17.50 10.92
CA LEU A 407 5.16 -16.86 12.23
C LEU A 407 4.17 -17.70 13.04
N SER A 408 4.69 -18.66 13.81
CA SER A 408 3.99 -19.30 14.89
C SER A 408 3.91 -18.27 15.99
N HIS A 409 2.68 -17.99 16.40
CA HIS A 409 2.30 -17.11 17.49
C HIS A 409 3.36 -17.00 18.62
N GLY A 410 3.89 -15.80 18.81
CA GLY A 410 4.25 -15.25 20.12
C GLY A 410 5.24 -16.01 20.98
N ARG A 411 6.39 -16.43 20.46
CA ARG A 411 7.55 -16.69 21.33
C ARG A 411 8.68 -15.71 21.04
N GLU A 412 9.22 -15.17 22.13
CA GLU A 412 10.43 -14.36 22.17
C GLU A 412 11.61 -15.20 21.66
N TYR A 413 12.41 -14.63 20.76
CA TYR A 413 13.60 -15.28 20.23
C TYR A 413 14.66 -15.35 21.35
N THR A 414 14.89 -16.54 21.89
CA THR A 414 16.08 -16.82 22.70
C THR A 414 17.22 -17.23 21.76
N PRO A 415 18.42 -16.62 21.86
CA PRO A 415 19.58 -17.12 21.13
C PRO A 415 19.92 -18.49 21.71
N GLU A 416 19.75 -19.56 20.93
CA GLU A 416 20.33 -20.85 21.27
C GLU A 416 21.85 -20.73 21.22
N GLY A 417 22.48 -21.04 22.35
CA GLY A 417 23.93 -21.08 22.50
C GLY A 417 24.53 -22.14 21.59
N ASP A 418 25.71 -21.81 21.07
CA ASP A 418 26.65 -22.77 20.51
C ASP A 418 27.01 -23.80 21.59
N ASP A 419 26.31 -24.92 21.62
CA ASP A 419 26.78 -26.12 22.30
C ASP A 419 26.42 -27.38 21.49
N ASP A 420 27.46 -28.17 21.24
CA ASP A 420 27.51 -29.55 20.77
C ASP A 420 27.09 -29.90 19.32
N LEU A 421 28.04 -29.66 18.41
CA LEU A 421 28.27 -30.54 17.26
C LEU A 421 29.11 -31.76 17.68
N THR A 422 28.48 -32.78 18.27
CA THR A 422 28.99 -34.16 18.13
C THR A 422 27.87 -35.18 17.94
N ALA A 423 28.12 -36.10 17.01
CA ALA A 423 27.41 -37.36 16.75
C ALA A 423 26.01 -37.32 16.10
N HIS A 424 25.97 -37.52 14.78
CA HIS A 424 25.19 -38.64 14.22
C HIS A 424 25.68 -39.02 12.82
N GLU A 425 26.59 -39.99 12.77
CA GLU A 425 26.74 -40.87 11.63
C GLU A 425 25.51 -41.80 11.52
N GLY A 426 25.08 -42.08 10.28
CA GLY A 426 24.51 -43.38 9.94
C GLY A 426 23.00 -43.44 9.68
N ARG A 427 22.57 -43.13 8.44
CA ARG A 427 21.51 -43.92 7.79
C ARG A 427 21.58 -43.85 6.25
N LYS A 428 22.34 -44.78 5.66
CA LYS A 428 22.27 -45.12 4.23
C LYS A 428 20.91 -45.76 3.93
N ARG A 429 20.07 -45.12 3.11
CA ARG A 429 18.89 -45.73 2.49
C ARG A 429 19.33 -46.69 1.38
N ARG A 430 19.16 -48.00 1.59
CA ARG A 430 19.21 -49.03 0.54
C ARG A 430 18.01 -48.87 -0.41
N LYS A 431 18.27 -48.65 -1.70
CA LYS A 431 17.30 -48.88 -2.79
C LYS A 431 17.19 -50.40 -3.01
N ARG A 432 16.00 -50.98 -2.83
CA ARG A 432 15.66 -52.30 -3.39
C ARG A 432 15.22 -52.10 -4.84
N LYS A 433 15.86 -52.79 -5.78
CA LYS A 433 15.32 -53.06 -7.12
C LYS A 433 14.26 -54.16 -7.00
N PRO A 434 13.19 -54.15 -7.81
CA PRO A 434 12.33 -55.31 -7.96
C PRO A 434 13.02 -56.35 -8.84
N VAL A 435 12.93 -57.61 -8.42
CA VAL A 435 13.28 -58.78 -9.23
C VAL A 435 12.01 -59.20 -9.97
N GLY A 436 12.13 -59.34 -11.28
CA GLY A 436 11.30 -60.22 -12.10
C GLY A 436 12.04 -61.51 -12.37
#